data_AF-A0A524M2Z6-F1
#
_entry.id   AF-A0A524M2Z6-F1
#
_cell.length_a   1.000
_cell.length_b   1.000
_cell.length_c   1.000
_cell.angle_alpha   90.00
_cell.angle_beta   90.00
_cell.angle_gamma   90.00
#
_symmetry.space_group_name_H-M   'P 1'
#
loop_
_entity.id
_entity.type
_entity.pdbx_description
1 polymer ?
#
loop_
_entity_poly.entity_id
_entity_poly.type
_entity_poly.pdbx_seq_one_letter_code
_entity_poly.pdbx_strand_id
1 'polypeptide(L)'
;MARLFPMGITAYRLAKDTGMPPTRVSQILKGRRRITADTALRLSRYFGNSAEFWLGIQNEHDLRDQQDELSEERDRIPRAVQPVRTQAKQCADPCADCDSLNMNIG
;
A
#
# COMPACT_ATOMS: atom_id res chain seq x y z
N MET A 1 12.00 -3.28 24.63
CA MET A 1 10.64 -3.68 24.18
C MET A 1 10.26 -2.82 22.97
N ALA A 2 9.98 -3.41 21.81
CA ALA A 2 9.56 -2.66 20.63
C ALA A 2 8.13 -2.10 20.82
N ARG A 3 7.95 -0.78 20.69
CA ARG A 3 6.65 -0.08 20.67
C ARG A 3 6.36 0.40 19.25
N LEU A 4 5.10 0.27 18.83
CA LEU A 4 4.58 0.95 17.65
C LEU A 4 4.20 2.38 18.06
N PHE A 5 5.05 3.35 17.74
CA PHE A 5 4.79 4.79 17.90
C PHE A 5 4.11 5.27 16.61
N PRO A 6 2.93 5.95 16.62
CA PRO A 6 2.38 6.86 17.65
C PRO A 6 1.23 6.30 18.52
N MET A 7 0.82 5.05 18.35
CA MET A 7 -0.36 4.48 19.04
C MET A 7 -0.09 3.94 20.45
N GLY A 8 1.17 3.87 20.89
CA GLY A 8 1.53 3.32 22.20
C GLY A 8 1.24 1.82 22.35
N ILE A 9 0.96 1.12 21.25
CA ILE A 9 0.64 -0.31 21.24
C ILE A 9 1.94 -1.11 21.33
N THR A 10 1.99 -2.04 22.28
CA THR A 10 3.10 -2.98 22.41
C THR A 10 2.92 -4.15 21.46
N ALA A 11 4.01 -4.76 20.99
CA ALA A 11 3.95 -5.98 20.17
C ALA A 11 3.12 -7.09 20.84
N TYR A 12 3.16 -7.15 22.18
CA TYR A 12 2.37 -8.07 22.97
C TYR A 12 0.86 -7.78 22.89
N ARG A 13 0.45 -6.51 23.03
CA ARG A 13 -0.96 -6.12 22.89
C ARG A 13 -1.47 -6.43 21.49
N LEU A 14 -0.72 -6.07 20.45
CA LEU A 14 -1.06 -6.38 19.06
C LEU A 14 -1.25 -7.90 18.86
N ALA A 15 -0.34 -8.72 19.38
CA ALA A 15 -0.44 -10.17 19.29
C ALA A 15 -1.71 -10.72 19.98
N LYS A 16 -2.00 -10.23 21.19
CA LYS A 16 -3.19 -10.63 21.95
C LYS A 16 -4.48 -10.26 21.21
N ASP A 17 -4.58 -9.03 20.73
CA ASP A 17 -5.80 -8.50 20.11
C ASP A 17 -6.07 -9.12 18.73
N THR A 18 -5.01 -9.46 17.99
CA THR A 18 -5.12 -10.11 16.66
C THR A 18 -5.18 -11.65 16.73
N GLY A 19 -5.04 -12.22 17.93
CA GLY A 19 -4.96 -13.67 18.13
C GLY A 19 -3.73 -14.31 17.49
N MET A 20 -2.68 -13.54 17.23
CA MET A 20 -1.43 -14.03 16.63
C MET A 20 -0.41 -14.42 17.70
N PRO A 21 0.47 -15.41 17.45
CA PRO A 21 1.57 -15.69 18.36
C PRO A 21 2.46 -14.45 18.56
N PRO A 22 2.84 -14.09 19.80
CA PRO A 22 3.72 -12.93 20.06
C PRO A 22 5.06 -13.03 19.34
N THR A 23 5.57 -14.25 19.15
CA THR A 23 6.76 -14.53 18.35
C THR A 23 6.57 -14.13 16.90
N ARG A 24 5.42 -14.45 16.29
CA ARG A 24 5.08 -14.07 14.91
C ARG A 24 5.09 -12.54 14.76
N VAL A 25 4.39 -11.82 15.64
CA VAL A 25 4.34 -10.36 15.61
C VAL A 25 5.73 -9.75 15.81
N SER A 26 6.51 -10.27 16.74
CA SER A 26 7.89 -9.83 16.98
C SER A 26 8.81 -10.02 15.77
N GLN A 27 8.68 -11.14 15.04
CA GLN A 27 9.47 -11.39 13.84
C GLN A 27 9.05 -10.47 12.68
N ILE A 28 7.75 -10.20 12.52
CA ILE A 28 7.24 -9.24 11.52
C ILE A 28 7.77 -7.83 11.81
N LEU A 29 7.68 -7.37 13.07
CA LEU A 29 8.20 -6.04 13.46
C LEU A 29 9.72 -5.91 13.30
N LYS A 30 10.46 -7.03 13.31
CA LYS A 30 11.91 -7.06 13.06
C LYS A 30 12.27 -7.22 11.58
N GLY A 31 11.29 -7.29 10.68
CA GLY A 31 11.51 -7.57 9.26
C GLY A 31 12.04 -8.99 8.97
N ARG A 32 11.99 -9.89 9.95
CA ARG A 32 12.50 -11.27 9.83
C ARG A 32 11.46 -12.25 9.30
N ARG A 33 10.22 -11.80 9.11
CA ARG A 33 9.12 -12.62 8.61
C ARG A 33 8.24 -11.76 7.71
N ARG A 34 7.90 -12.32 6.54
CA ARG A 34 6.97 -11.70 5.59
C ARG A 34 5.54 -11.66 6.12
N ILE A 35 4.80 -10.65 5.67
CA ILE A 35 3.36 -10.53 5.90
C ILE A 35 2.63 -11.45 4.92
N THR A 36 1.89 -12.43 5.46
CA THR A 36 1.03 -13.33 4.68
C THR A 36 -0.40 -12.79 4.59
N ALA A 37 -1.23 -13.36 3.70
CA ALA A 37 -2.65 -13.00 3.60
C ALA A 37 -3.41 -13.13 4.95
N ASP A 38 -3.20 -14.21 5.71
CA ASP A 38 -3.77 -14.37 7.07
C ASP A 38 -3.36 -13.22 8.00
N THR A 39 -2.09 -12.82 7.97
CA THR A 39 -1.60 -11.72 8.79
C THR A 39 -2.21 -10.39 8.35
N ALA A 40 -2.26 -10.15 7.03
CA ALA A 40 -2.84 -8.94 6.45
C ALA A 40 -4.33 -8.79 6.82
N LEU A 41 -5.12 -9.87 6.79
CA LEU A 41 -6.52 -9.86 7.19
C LEU A 41 -6.72 -9.57 8.69
N ARG A 42 -5.80 -10.04 9.55
CA ARG A 42 -5.85 -9.75 10.99
C ARG A 42 -5.48 -8.30 11.29
N LEU A 43 -4.43 -7.80 10.63
CA LEU A 43 -3.99 -6.42 10.77
C LEU A 43 -5.02 -5.45 10.19
N SER A 44 -5.66 -5.80 9.07
CA SER A 44 -6.72 -5.00 8.45
C SER A 44 -7.92 -4.86 9.39
N ARG A 45 -8.35 -5.98 10.00
CA ARG A 45 -9.42 -5.97 11.00
C ARG A 45 -9.08 -5.14 12.23
N TYR A 46 -7.83 -5.17 12.68
CA TYR A 46 -7.39 -4.46 13.89
C TYR A 46 -7.16 -2.96 13.66
N PHE A 47 -6.52 -2.58 12.55
CA PHE A 47 -6.17 -1.19 12.25
C PHE A 47 -7.20 -0.46 11.38
N GLY A 48 -8.19 -1.16 10.83
CA GLY A 48 -9.25 -0.55 10.01
C GLY A 48 -8.82 -0.17 8.59
N ASN A 49 -7.68 -0.66 8.12
CA ASN A 49 -7.22 -0.50 6.74
C ASN A 49 -7.53 -1.76 5.92
N SER A 50 -7.14 -1.80 4.64
CA SER A 50 -7.38 -2.94 3.76
C SER A 50 -6.30 -4.03 3.90
N ALA A 51 -6.60 -5.27 3.52
CA ALA A 51 -5.59 -6.33 3.53
C ALA A 51 -4.55 -6.12 2.41
N GLU A 52 -5.01 -5.57 1.29
CA GLU A 52 -4.22 -5.18 0.12
C GLU A 52 -3.19 -4.12 0.48
N PHE A 53 -3.48 -3.23 1.43
CA PHE A 53 -2.51 -2.26 1.94
C PHE A 53 -1.28 -2.96 2.53
N TRP A 54 -1.49 -3.95 3.41
CA TRP A 54 -0.39 -4.68 4.04
C TRP A 54 0.38 -5.57 3.07
N LEU A 55 -0.31 -6.22 2.13
CA LEU A 55 0.32 -7.01 1.07
C LEU A 55 1.06 -6.11 0.07
N GLY A 56 0.55 -4.91 -0.21
CA GLY A 56 1.20 -3.92 -1.05
C GLY A 56 2.56 -3.52 -0.51
N ILE A 57 2.66 -3.26 0.80
CA ILE A 57 3.95 -2.97 1.46
C ILE A 57 4.93 -4.13 1.31
N GLN A 58 4.46 -5.37 1.52
CA GLN A 58 5.31 -6.56 1.37
C GLN A 58 5.80 -6.71 -0.07
N ASN A 59 4.89 -6.58 -1.04
CA ASN A 59 5.22 -6.70 -2.46
C ASN A 59 6.21 -5.62 -2.90
N GLU A 60 6.02 -4.38 -2.46
CA GLU A 60 6.94 -3.29 -2.80
C GLU A 60 8.35 -3.53 -2.25
N HIS A 61 8.45 -4.00 -0.99
CA HIS A 61 9.74 -4.40 -0.41
C HIS A 61 10.39 -5.52 -1.23
N ASP A 62 9.62 -6.58 -1.53
CA ASP A 62 10.11 -7.73 -2.27
C ASP A 62 10.56 -7.36 -3.69
N LEU A 63 9.85 -6.45 -4.35
CA LEU A 63 10.20 -5.96 -5.68
C LEU A 63 11.48 -5.13 -5.63
N ARG A 64 11.66 -4.24 -4.65
CA ARG A 64 12.90 -3.45 -4.52
C ARG A 64 14.11 -4.35 -4.30
N ASP A 65 14.02 -5.30 -3.37
CA ASP A 65 15.10 -6.25 -3.09
C ASP A 65 15.48 -7.04 -4.35
N GLN A 66 14.48 -7.55 -5.09
CA GLN A 66 14.72 -8.35 -6.29
C GLN A 66 15.18 -7.51 -7.49
N GLN A 67 14.76 -6.25 -7.59
CA GLN A 67 15.20 -5.34 -8.65
C GLN A 67 16.71 -5.09 -8.60
N ASP A 68 17.25 -4.97 -7.39
CA ASP A 68 18.68 -4.77 -7.18
C ASP A 68 19.48 -6.03 -7.57
N GLU A 69 18.98 -7.22 -7.19
CA GLU A 69 19.63 -8.51 -7.46
C GLU A 69 19.61 -8.89 -8.95
N LEU A 70 18.50 -8.62 -9.65
CA LEU A 70 18.26 -9.12 -11.01
C LEU A 70 18.48 -8.08 -12.11
N SER A 71 19.07 -6.93 -11.79
CA SER A 71 19.17 -5.80 -12.72
C SER A 71 19.76 -6.17 -14.09
N GLU A 72 20.90 -6.88 -14.12
CA GLU A 72 21.59 -7.28 -15.35
C GLU A 72 20.90 -8.41 -16.14
N GLU A 73 20.20 -9.31 -15.45
CA GLU A 73 19.47 -10.40 -16.09
C GLU A 73 18.17 -9.90 -16.68
N ARG A 74 17.42 -9.07 -15.93
CA ARG A 74 16.18 -8.44 -16.35
C ARG A 74 16.35 -7.64 -17.64
N ASP A 75 17.46 -6.91 -17.79
CA ASP A 75 17.71 -6.06 -18.95
C ASP A 75 18.00 -6.86 -20.23
N ARG A 76 18.39 -8.14 -20.09
CA ARG A 76 18.56 -9.07 -21.22
C ARG A 76 17.24 -9.68 -21.70
N ILE A 77 16.16 -9.58 -20.92
CA ILE A 77 14.86 -10.16 -21.28
C ILE A 77 14.20 -9.30 -22.37
N PRO A 78 13.90 -9.86 -23.55
CA PRO A 78 13.24 -9.12 -24.62
C PRO A 78 11.81 -8.73 -24.23
N ARG A 79 11.40 -7.49 -24.52
CA ARG A 79 10.03 -7.02 -24.27
C ARG A 79 9.09 -7.47 -25.39
N ALA A 80 8.15 -8.36 -25.06
CA ALA A 80 7.14 -8.85 -26.01
C ALA A 80 6.09 -7.79 -26.38
N VAL A 81 5.82 -6.84 -25.48
CA VAL A 81 4.82 -5.79 -25.67
C VAL A 81 5.43 -4.44 -25.31
N GLN A 82 5.20 -3.43 -26.14
CA GLN A 82 5.60 -2.06 -25.82
C GLN A 82 4.66 -1.49 -24.76
N PRO A 83 5.17 -0.75 -23.75
CA PRO A 83 4.32 -0.13 -22.75
C PRO A 83 3.29 0.76 -23.45
N VAL A 84 2.01 0.50 -23.16
CA VAL A 84 0.94 1.37 -23.61
C VAL A 84 1.24 2.76 -23.05
N ARG A 85 1.57 3.71 -23.92
CA ARG A 85 1.70 5.12 -23.54
C ARG A 85 0.35 5.52 -22.98
N THR A 86 0.20 5.55 -21.66
CA THR A 86 -0.93 6.19 -21.02
C THR A 86 -0.76 7.68 -21.32
N GLN A 87 -1.34 8.15 -22.42
CA GLN A 87 -1.51 9.58 -22.59
C GLN A 87 -2.31 10.04 -21.38
N ALA A 88 -1.70 10.87 -20.55
CA ALA A 88 -2.42 11.71 -19.63
C ALA A 88 -3.36 12.54 -20.51
N LYS A 89 -4.58 12.05 -20.69
CA LYS A 89 -5.68 12.83 -21.19
C LYS A 89 -5.84 13.97 -20.20
N GLN A 90 -5.30 15.12 -20.56
CA GLN A 90 -5.64 16.40 -19.98
C GLN A 90 -7.16 16.47 -20.07
N CYS A 91 -7.89 16.29 -18.96
CA CYS A 91 -9.29 16.68 -18.93
C CYS A 91 -9.29 18.21 -19.00
N ALA A 92 -9.20 18.74 -20.22
CA ALA A 92 -9.62 20.09 -20.53
C ALA A 92 -11.13 20.03 -20.74
N ASP A 93 -11.87 19.84 -19.66
CA ASP A 93 -13.28 20.21 -19.63
C ASP A 93 -13.29 21.68 -19.17
N PRO A 94 -13.63 22.65 -20.05
CA PRO A 94 -14.10 23.91 -19.54
C PRO A 94 -15.36 23.58 -18.74
N CYS A 95 -15.35 23.80 -17.43
CA CYS A 95 -16.59 23.91 -16.68
C CYS A 95 -17.46 24.93 -17.42
N ALA A 96 -18.44 24.44 -18.17
CA ALA A 96 -19.39 25.28 -18.87
C ALA A 96 -20.29 25.95 -17.82
N ASP A 97 -20.25 27.28 -17.83
CA ASP A 97 -21.26 28.22 -17.37
C ASP A 97 -21.75 28.15 -15.90
N CYS A 98 -21.20 29.05 -15.07
CA CYS A 98 -21.87 29.53 -13.84
C CYS A 98 -22.21 31.04 -13.88
N ASP A 99 -22.12 31.72 -15.03
CA ASP A 99 -22.39 33.17 -15.14
C ASP A 99 -23.64 33.49 -15.96
N SER A 100 -24.80 33.02 -15.50
CA SER A 100 -26.10 33.52 -15.99
C SER A 100 -27.20 33.41 -14.94
N LEU A 101 -27.07 34.18 -13.87
CA LEU A 101 -28.22 34.66 -13.09
C LEU A 101 -28.07 36.15 -12.82
N ASN A 102 -28.25 36.94 -13.88
CA ASN A 102 -28.62 38.34 -13.76
C ASN A 102 -30.14 38.44 -13.96
N MET A 103 -30.92 38.10 -12.92
CA MET A 103 -32.34 38.45 -12.89
C MET A 103 -32.49 39.82 -12.24
N ASN A 104 -32.66 40.83 -13.11
CA ASN A 104 -33.34 42.08 -12.78
C ASN A 104 -34.71 41.75 -12.17
N ILE A 105 -34.87 42.01 -10.87
CA ILE A 105 -36.20 42.18 -10.28
C ILE A 105 -36.47 43.68 -10.30
N GLY A 106 -37.33 44.08 -11.23
CA GLY A 106 -38.09 45.33 -11.15
C GLY A 106 -39.35 45.14 -10.31
#